data_AF-A0A5E4D5H6-F1
#
_entry.id   AF-A0A5E4D5H6-F1
#
_cell.length_a   1.000
_cell.length_b   1.000
_cell.length_c   1.000
_cell.angle_alpha   90.00
_cell.angle_beta   90.00
_cell.angle_gamma   90.00
#
_symmetry.space_group_name_H-M   'P 1'
#
loop_
_entity.id
_entity.type
_entity.pdbx_description
1 polymer ?
#
loop_
_entity_poly.entity_id
_entity_poly.type
_entity_poly.pdbx_seq_one_letter_code
_entity_poly.pdbx_strand_id
1 'polypeptide(L)'
;MRVTLATMTWLISFVYSYSYKVNNLPDIENEDFIKECVRIHNKFRSEVTPTARDMRYMTWDPALAKIAKAWAKTCQFRHNPQLKSSKMHPNFTSLGENIWTGSLSLFSESSAISNWYNEIKDYDFNTRRCTKVCGHYTQVVWADSYKVGCAVQFCPRVSGFESLSNGAHFICNYGPAGNYPTWPYQKGYTCSACPPDDKCLQNLCVNPKRDKVTRYYSLVDPAWPIFLRNRYTSLFLIANSIILIMSVIITIWIKKKYPNLSLLD
;
A
#
# COMPACT_ATOMS: atom_id res chain seq x y z
N MET A 1 -36.95 44.25 13.41
CA MET A 1 -35.87 44.68 12.49
C MET A 1 -34.54 44.29 13.13
N ARG A 2 -33.77 43.44 12.44
CA ARG A 2 -32.35 43.09 12.64
C ARG A 2 -31.90 42.22 13.84
N VAL A 3 -31.43 41.01 13.46
CA VAL A 3 -30.24 40.28 13.99
C VAL A 3 -30.53 39.48 15.29
N THR A 4 -30.28 38.16 15.41
CA THR A 4 -29.08 37.39 15.02
C THR A 4 -29.39 35.88 14.96
N LEU A 5 -29.03 35.24 13.85
CA LEU A 5 -29.00 33.79 13.63
C LEU A 5 -27.59 33.31 14.04
N ALA A 6 -27.36 32.97 15.32
CA ALA A 6 -25.98 32.78 15.83
C ALA A 6 -25.72 31.60 16.77
N THR A 7 -26.69 30.73 17.03
CA THR A 7 -26.51 29.59 17.97
C THR A 7 -26.54 28.22 17.28
N MET A 8 -27.08 28.11 16.06
CA MET A 8 -27.06 26.86 15.26
C MET A 8 -25.87 26.74 14.29
N THR A 9 -25.05 27.78 14.15
CA THR A 9 -23.83 27.78 13.31
C THR A 9 -22.56 27.41 14.07
N TRP A 10 -22.58 27.36 15.41
CA TRP A 10 -21.40 27.04 16.21
C TRP A 10 -21.18 25.55 16.46
N LEU A 11 -22.24 24.73 16.50
CA LEU A 11 -22.10 23.27 16.60
C LEU A 11 -21.79 22.61 15.25
N ILE A 12 -22.23 23.19 14.14
CA ILE A 12 -21.89 22.70 12.80
C ILE A 12 -20.45 23.09 12.43
N SER A 13 -19.93 24.22 12.92
CA SER A 13 -18.55 24.66 12.63
C SER A 13 -17.47 23.91 13.41
N PHE A 14 -17.78 23.34 14.59
CA PHE A 14 -16.80 22.55 15.35
C PHE A 14 -16.73 21.08 14.89
N VAL A 15 -17.78 20.55 14.27
CA VAL A 15 -17.73 19.23 13.62
C VAL A 15 -17.10 19.31 12.23
N TYR A 16 -17.22 20.45 11.51
CA TYR A 16 -16.61 20.63 10.19
C TYR A 16 -15.13 21.01 10.18
N SER A 17 -14.57 21.50 11.30
CA SER A 17 -13.17 21.95 11.36
C SER A 17 -12.18 20.88 11.85
N TYR A 18 -12.66 19.68 12.21
CA TYR A 18 -11.81 18.48 12.29
C TYR A 18 -12.05 17.54 11.10
N SER A 19 -12.29 18.11 9.91
CA SER A 19 -11.88 17.41 8.69
C SER A 19 -10.35 17.47 8.66
N TYR A 20 -9.72 16.55 9.38
CA TYR A 20 -8.33 16.19 9.17
C TYR A 20 -8.18 16.03 7.66
N LYS A 21 -7.25 16.75 7.02
CA LYS A 21 -6.87 16.46 5.63
C LYS A 21 -6.49 14.99 5.60
N VAL A 22 -7.43 14.13 5.21
CA VAL A 22 -7.14 12.72 4.99
C VAL A 22 -6.24 12.75 3.76
N ASN A 23 -4.95 12.58 3.99
CA ASN A 23 -4.01 12.32 2.92
C ASN A 23 -4.43 10.95 2.37
N ASN A 24 -5.24 10.95 1.30
CA ASN A 24 -5.85 9.75 0.73
C ASN A 24 -4.78 8.93 0.00
N LEU A 25 -3.96 8.23 0.77
CA LEU A 25 -3.12 7.17 0.26
C LEU A 25 -4.03 6.04 -0.29
N PRO A 26 -3.73 5.47 -1.47
CA PRO A 26 -4.57 4.46 -2.08
C PRO A 26 -4.62 3.15 -1.26
N ASP A 27 -5.78 2.52 -1.26
CA ASP A 27 -5.94 1.16 -0.75
C ASP A 27 -5.39 0.12 -1.74
N ILE A 28 -5.02 -1.07 -1.24
CA ILE A 28 -4.52 -2.18 -2.05
C ILE A 28 -5.51 -2.72 -3.09
N GLU A 29 -6.80 -2.38 -2.97
CA GLU A 29 -7.85 -2.72 -3.93
C GLU A 29 -8.13 -1.60 -4.95
N ASN A 30 -7.50 -0.43 -4.81
CA ASN A 30 -7.66 0.66 -5.77
C ASN A 30 -7.09 0.26 -7.14
N GLU A 31 -7.93 0.29 -8.19
CA GLU A 31 -7.52 -0.18 -9.51
C GLU A 31 -6.38 0.63 -10.13
N ASP A 32 -6.34 1.94 -9.93
CA ASP A 32 -5.32 2.80 -10.51
C ASP A 32 -3.97 2.58 -9.81
N PHE A 33 -3.97 2.40 -8.49
CA PHE A 33 -2.80 1.99 -7.72
C PHE A 33 -2.24 0.65 -8.21
N ILE A 34 -3.11 -0.35 -8.41
CA ILE A 34 -2.73 -1.67 -8.92
C ILE A 34 -2.13 -1.56 -10.33
N LYS A 35 -2.84 -0.88 -11.23
CA LYS A 35 -2.42 -0.68 -12.62
C LYS A 35 -1.08 0.04 -12.67
N GLU A 36 -0.90 1.08 -11.88
CA GLU A 36 0.32 1.88 -11.88
C GLU A 36 1.52 1.10 -11.31
N CYS A 37 1.34 0.39 -10.20
CA CYS A 37 2.39 -0.49 -9.66
C CYS A 37 2.85 -1.50 -10.73
N VAL A 38 1.94 -2.22 -11.36
CA VAL A 38 2.28 -3.23 -12.38
C VAL A 38 2.90 -2.58 -13.62
N ARG A 39 2.32 -1.48 -14.11
CA ARG A 39 2.78 -0.79 -15.32
C ARG A 39 4.21 -0.30 -15.18
N ILE A 40 4.57 0.30 -14.05
CA ILE A 40 5.91 0.86 -13.83
C ILE A 40 6.95 -0.23 -13.66
N HIS A 41 6.64 -1.30 -12.92
CA HIS A 41 7.53 -2.46 -12.85
C HIS A 41 7.79 -3.03 -14.25
N ASN A 42 6.75 -3.27 -15.04
CA ASN A 42 6.92 -3.82 -16.39
C ASN A 42 7.64 -2.86 -17.33
N LYS A 43 7.43 -1.54 -17.22
CA LYS A 43 8.22 -0.54 -17.94
C LYS A 43 9.71 -0.74 -17.69
N PHE A 44 10.12 -0.70 -16.42
CA PHE A 44 11.53 -0.85 -16.06
C PHE A 44 12.10 -2.21 -16.46
N ARG A 45 11.33 -3.29 -16.35
CA ARG A 45 11.72 -4.63 -16.78
C ARG A 45 11.92 -4.73 -18.30
N SER A 46 11.10 -4.02 -19.08
CA SER A 46 11.17 -4.01 -20.55
C SER A 46 12.32 -3.16 -21.12
N GLU A 47 12.84 -2.22 -20.31
CA GLU A 47 13.84 -1.21 -20.70
C GLU A 47 15.23 -1.49 -20.11
N VAL A 48 15.46 -2.68 -19.52
CA VAL A 48 16.75 -3.00 -18.90
C VAL A 48 17.92 -2.96 -19.89
N THR A 49 19.06 -2.49 -19.40
CA THR A 49 20.34 -2.54 -20.10
C THR A 49 21.38 -3.20 -19.19
N PRO A 50 22.08 -4.26 -19.63
CA PRO A 50 21.92 -4.94 -20.92
C PRO A 50 20.56 -5.64 -21.08
N THR A 51 20.18 -5.98 -22.31
CA THR A 51 18.88 -6.62 -22.57
C THR A 51 18.78 -8.00 -21.92
N ALA A 52 17.58 -8.33 -21.43
CA ALA A 52 17.28 -9.60 -20.78
C ALA A 52 16.64 -10.59 -21.75
N ARG A 53 17.11 -11.85 -21.76
CA ARG A 53 16.53 -12.90 -22.60
C ARG A 53 15.36 -13.65 -21.96
N ASP A 54 15.18 -13.54 -20.65
CA ASP A 54 14.28 -14.36 -19.83
C ASP A 54 13.34 -13.55 -18.91
N MET A 55 13.26 -12.23 -19.12
CA MET A 55 12.49 -11.33 -18.26
C MET A 55 10.98 -11.64 -18.31
N ARG A 56 10.40 -12.13 -17.21
CA ARG A 56 8.96 -12.43 -17.16
C ARG A 56 8.12 -11.17 -17.01
N TYR A 57 6.94 -11.17 -17.64
CA TYR A 57 5.92 -10.17 -17.39
C TYR A 57 5.41 -10.28 -15.95
N MET A 58 5.30 -9.14 -15.27
CA MET A 58 4.88 -9.05 -13.88
C MET A 58 3.39 -8.73 -13.80
N THR A 59 2.67 -9.40 -12.89
CA THR A 59 1.24 -9.17 -12.66
C THR A 59 0.92 -9.01 -11.19
N TRP A 60 -0.23 -8.40 -10.91
CA TRP A 60 -0.68 -8.21 -9.54
C TRP A 60 -1.05 -9.52 -8.86
N ASP A 61 -0.68 -9.64 -7.59
CA ASP A 61 -1.14 -10.69 -6.69
C ASP A 61 -1.77 -10.08 -5.42
N PRO A 62 -3.09 -10.22 -5.24
CA PRO A 62 -3.76 -9.68 -4.07
C PRO A 62 -3.30 -10.27 -2.74
N ALA A 63 -2.79 -11.52 -2.71
CA ALA A 63 -2.28 -12.11 -1.48
C ALA A 63 -0.96 -11.44 -1.06
N LEU A 64 -0.08 -11.16 -2.03
CA LEU A 64 1.13 -10.37 -1.78
C LEU A 64 0.80 -8.96 -1.29
N ALA A 65 -0.25 -8.32 -1.84
CA ALA A 65 -0.67 -6.99 -1.41
C ALA A 65 -1.21 -6.98 0.03
N LYS A 66 -1.94 -8.02 0.43
CA LYS A 66 -2.39 -8.20 1.82
C LYS A 66 -1.21 -8.39 2.77
N ILE A 67 -0.19 -9.14 2.37
CA ILE A 67 1.06 -9.32 3.13
C ILE A 67 1.78 -7.96 3.30
N ALA A 68 1.95 -7.21 2.20
CA ALA A 68 2.56 -5.89 2.22
C ALA A 68 1.78 -4.93 3.12
N LYS A 69 0.44 -4.91 3.03
CA LYS A 69 -0.43 -4.07 3.87
C LYS A 69 -0.31 -4.41 5.35
N ALA A 70 -0.25 -5.70 5.69
CA ALA A 70 -0.08 -6.14 7.06
C ALA A 70 1.27 -5.68 7.63
N TRP A 71 2.34 -5.78 6.85
CA TRP A 71 3.66 -5.36 7.29
C TRP A 71 3.82 -3.83 7.33
N ALA A 72 3.33 -3.11 6.33
CA ALA A 72 3.40 -1.64 6.27
C ALA A 72 2.70 -0.97 7.47
N LYS A 73 1.61 -1.57 7.98
CA LYS A 73 0.92 -1.13 9.20
C LYS A 73 1.80 -1.09 10.45
N THR A 74 2.90 -1.84 10.46
CA THR A 74 3.83 -1.85 11.60
C THR A 74 4.70 -0.59 11.65
N CYS A 75 4.79 0.16 10.55
CA CYS A 75 5.60 1.39 10.42
C CYS A 75 7.07 1.16 10.85
N GLN A 76 7.68 0.09 10.36
CA GLN A 76 9.07 -0.27 10.66
C GLN A 76 9.89 -0.29 9.38
N PHE A 77 10.98 0.48 9.33
CA PHE A 77 11.92 0.46 8.23
C PHE A 77 12.87 -0.75 8.35
N ARG A 78 12.29 -1.96 8.28
CA ARG A 78 13.00 -3.23 8.25
C ARG A 78 12.18 -4.26 7.48
N HIS A 79 12.86 -5.26 6.93
CA HIS A 79 12.17 -6.31 6.20
C HIS A 79 11.27 -7.18 7.09
N ASN A 80 10.19 -7.69 6.51
CA ASN A 80 9.31 -8.63 7.19
C ASN A 80 10.09 -9.92 7.54
N PRO A 81 10.19 -10.30 8.83
CA PRO A 81 10.98 -11.47 9.23
C PRO A 81 10.40 -12.80 8.75
N GLN A 82 9.15 -12.83 8.29
CA GLN A 82 8.46 -14.04 7.82
C GLN A 82 8.60 -14.30 6.32
N LEU A 83 9.34 -13.47 5.56
CA LEU A 83 9.45 -13.60 4.09
C LEU A 83 10.00 -14.95 3.60
N LYS A 84 10.75 -15.67 4.44
CA LYS A 84 11.29 -17.02 4.14
C LYS A 84 10.36 -18.16 4.57
N SER A 85 9.20 -17.84 5.14
CA SER A 85 8.22 -18.82 5.57
C SER A 85 7.31 -19.17 4.38
N SER A 86 7.31 -20.44 3.99
CA SER A 86 6.40 -20.98 2.96
C SER A 86 4.92 -20.87 3.34
N LYS A 87 4.60 -20.49 4.58
CA LYS A 87 3.24 -20.27 5.06
C LYS A 87 2.67 -18.90 4.67
N MET A 88 3.51 -17.97 4.20
CA MET A 88 3.06 -16.61 3.86
C MET A 88 2.24 -16.59 2.57
N HIS A 89 2.59 -17.42 1.58
CA HIS A 89 1.92 -17.49 0.30
C HIS A 89 1.86 -18.93 -0.21
N PRO A 90 0.69 -19.44 -0.65
CA PRO A 90 0.52 -20.86 -0.98
C PRO A 90 1.38 -21.33 -2.16
N ASN A 91 1.74 -20.43 -3.07
CA ASN A 91 2.48 -20.76 -4.30
C ASN A 91 3.97 -20.40 -4.26
N PHE A 92 4.47 -19.77 -3.19
CA PHE A 92 5.85 -19.28 -3.13
C PHE A 92 6.51 -19.65 -1.81
N THR A 93 7.63 -20.37 -1.88
CA THR A 93 8.41 -20.78 -0.69
C THR A 93 9.03 -19.58 0.03
N SER A 94 9.47 -18.58 -0.73
CA SER A 94 10.06 -17.35 -0.23
C SER A 94 9.54 -16.16 -1.03
N LEU A 95 9.39 -15.02 -0.36
CA LEU A 95 8.96 -13.75 -0.94
C LEU A 95 10.08 -12.72 -0.92
N GLY A 96 10.14 -11.89 -1.97
CA GLY A 96 10.96 -10.70 -2.00
C GLY A 96 10.24 -9.52 -1.37
N GLU A 97 10.95 -8.46 -1.04
CA GLU A 97 10.36 -7.24 -0.49
C GLU A 97 11.22 -6.01 -0.82
N ASN A 98 10.57 -4.95 -1.29
CA ASN A 98 11.13 -3.61 -1.34
C ASN A 98 10.35 -2.69 -0.42
N ILE A 99 11.06 -1.77 0.24
CA ILE A 99 10.48 -0.79 1.17
C ILE A 99 10.92 0.61 0.73
N TRP A 100 9.97 1.54 0.68
CA TRP A 100 10.21 2.96 0.46
C TRP A 100 9.55 3.73 1.60
N THR A 101 10.24 4.74 2.10
CA THR A 101 9.75 5.59 3.18
C THR A 101 10.12 7.03 2.87
N GLY A 102 9.14 7.94 2.94
CA GLY A 102 9.36 9.35 2.67
C GLY A 102 8.18 10.22 3.07
N SER A 103 8.28 11.52 2.81
CA SER A 103 7.16 12.43 3.08
C SER A 103 5.96 12.09 2.19
N LEU A 104 4.76 12.35 2.69
CA LEU A 104 3.52 12.15 1.93
C LEU A 104 3.51 12.91 0.60
N SER A 105 4.07 14.12 0.57
CA SER A 105 4.13 14.97 -0.62
C SER A 105 5.00 14.43 -1.74
N LEU A 106 5.95 13.54 -1.43
CA LEU A 106 6.84 12.93 -2.42
C LEU A 106 6.32 11.57 -2.90
N PHE A 107 5.33 11.01 -2.21
CA PHE A 107 4.82 9.70 -2.52
C PHE A 107 3.96 9.70 -3.78
N SER A 108 4.38 8.88 -4.72
CA SER A 108 3.53 8.21 -5.70
C SER A 108 4.14 6.84 -5.95
N GLU A 109 3.36 5.91 -6.50
CA GLU A 109 3.83 4.59 -6.94
C GLU A 109 5.02 4.78 -7.90
N SER A 110 4.90 5.75 -8.81
CA SER A 110 5.95 6.11 -9.75
C SER A 110 7.21 6.63 -9.10
N SER A 111 7.09 7.58 -8.17
CA SER A 111 8.25 8.10 -7.44
C SER A 111 8.97 7.01 -6.66
N ALA A 112 8.23 6.15 -5.94
CA ALA A 112 8.82 5.12 -5.11
C ALA A 112 9.48 4.01 -5.92
N ILE A 113 8.80 3.47 -6.95
CA ILE A 113 9.36 2.41 -7.80
C ILE A 113 10.52 2.95 -8.65
N SER A 114 10.44 4.19 -9.12
CA SER A 114 11.55 4.85 -9.82
C SER A 114 12.75 5.09 -8.89
N ASN A 115 12.51 5.41 -7.61
CA ASN A 115 13.58 5.54 -6.62
C ASN A 115 14.33 4.21 -6.44
N TRP A 116 13.59 3.10 -6.30
CA TRP A 116 14.18 1.75 -6.27
C TRP A 116 14.96 1.42 -7.55
N TYR A 117 14.39 1.67 -8.73
CA TYR A 117 15.07 1.40 -9.99
C TYR A 117 16.33 2.23 -10.19
N ASN A 118 16.35 3.48 -9.71
CA ASN A 118 17.47 4.41 -9.86
C ASN A 118 18.76 3.95 -9.17
N GLU A 119 18.72 2.94 -8.30
CA GLU A 119 19.92 2.28 -7.78
C GLU A 119 20.77 1.61 -8.88
N ILE A 120 20.23 1.43 -10.09
CA ILE A 120 21.01 1.01 -11.27
C ILE A 120 22.26 1.86 -11.50
N LYS A 121 22.25 3.13 -11.08
CA LYS A 121 23.40 4.06 -11.18
C LYS A 121 24.61 3.60 -10.35
N ASP A 122 24.38 2.80 -9.32
CA ASP A 122 25.38 2.28 -8.40
C ASP A 122 25.65 0.77 -8.65
N TYR A 123 25.03 0.17 -9.68
CA TYR A 123 25.14 -1.27 -10.00
C TYR A 123 25.84 -1.53 -11.33
N ASP A 124 26.94 -2.28 -11.31
CA ASP A 124 27.61 -2.78 -12.51
C ASP A 124 27.13 -4.20 -12.84
N PHE A 125 26.41 -4.35 -13.94
CA PHE A 125 25.89 -5.65 -14.37
C PHE A 125 26.98 -6.67 -14.71
N ASN A 126 28.12 -6.25 -15.27
CA ASN A 126 29.17 -7.18 -15.71
C ASN A 126 29.84 -7.87 -14.50
N THR A 127 30.02 -7.13 -13.42
CA THR A 127 30.70 -7.61 -12.21
C THR A 127 29.75 -7.96 -11.06
N ARG A 128 28.45 -7.59 -11.17
CA ARG A 128 27.45 -7.57 -10.10
C ARG A 128 27.84 -6.68 -8.91
N ARG A 129 28.83 -5.81 -9.08
CA ARG A 129 29.31 -4.94 -8.01
C ARG A 129 28.29 -3.84 -7.77
N CYS A 130 27.94 -3.65 -6.50
CA CYS A 130 27.16 -2.52 -6.02
C CYS A 130 28.07 -1.58 -5.24
N THR A 131 28.07 -0.29 -5.55
CA THR A 131 28.86 0.72 -4.82
C THR A 131 28.12 1.29 -3.61
N LYS A 132 26.79 1.13 -3.54
CA LYS A 132 25.93 1.56 -2.43
C LYS A 132 24.86 0.50 -2.11
N VAL A 133 23.60 0.81 -2.37
CA VAL A 133 22.44 -0.09 -2.23
C VAL A 133 21.90 -0.33 -3.64
N CYS A 134 21.72 -1.60 -4.01
CA CYS A 134 21.23 -2.02 -5.32
C CYS A 134 20.16 -3.12 -5.23
N GLY A 135 19.78 -3.49 -4.00
CA GLY A 135 18.83 -4.56 -3.72
C GLY A 135 17.43 -4.24 -4.21
N HIS A 136 17.02 -2.98 -4.18
CA HIS A 136 15.70 -2.60 -4.65
C HIS A 136 15.64 -2.64 -6.17
N TYR A 137 16.67 -2.11 -6.86
CA TYR A 137 16.79 -2.21 -8.31
C TYR A 137 16.77 -3.67 -8.76
N THR A 138 17.66 -4.49 -8.22
CA THR A 138 17.79 -5.91 -8.63
C THR A 138 16.49 -6.68 -8.43
N GLN A 139 15.72 -6.40 -7.37
CA GLN A 139 14.40 -7.02 -7.17
C GLN A 139 13.35 -6.52 -8.18
N VAL A 140 13.31 -5.23 -8.53
CA VAL A 140 12.39 -4.69 -9.56
C VAL A 140 12.62 -5.39 -10.90
N VAL A 141 13.88 -5.63 -11.26
CA VAL A 141 14.27 -6.26 -12.52
C VAL A 141 14.58 -7.76 -12.39
N TRP A 142 14.13 -8.43 -11.33
CA TRP A 142 14.39 -9.85 -11.15
C TRP A 142 13.56 -10.69 -12.12
N ALA A 143 14.20 -11.34 -13.11
CA ALA A 143 13.52 -12.03 -14.22
C ALA A 143 12.48 -13.04 -13.74
N ASP A 144 12.81 -13.82 -12.71
CA ASP A 144 11.93 -14.87 -12.20
C ASP A 144 10.78 -14.35 -11.34
N SER A 145 10.85 -13.14 -10.79
CA SER A 145 9.75 -12.56 -10.00
C SER A 145 8.65 -12.05 -10.93
N TYR A 146 7.52 -12.75 -10.98
CA TYR A 146 6.42 -12.49 -11.92
C TYR A 146 5.11 -12.06 -11.24
N LYS A 147 5.04 -12.13 -9.90
CA LYS A 147 3.94 -11.58 -9.10
C LYS A 147 4.45 -10.46 -8.20
N VAL A 148 3.64 -9.41 -8.06
CA VAL A 148 3.89 -8.31 -7.14
C VAL A 148 2.60 -7.91 -6.44
N GLY A 149 2.69 -7.55 -5.17
CA GLY A 149 1.60 -6.92 -4.44
C GLY A 149 2.15 -5.89 -3.49
N CYS A 150 1.58 -4.70 -3.51
CA CYS A 150 2.07 -3.52 -2.80
C CYS A 150 1.02 -2.94 -1.87
N ALA A 151 1.48 -2.16 -0.89
CA ALA A 151 0.64 -1.37 -0.01
C ALA A 151 1.39 -0.12 0.44
N VAL A 152 0.67 0.97 0.66
CA VAL A 152 1.19 2.16 1.31
C VAL A 152 0.44 2.41 2.62
N GLN A 153 1.17 2.80 3.66
CA GLN A 153 0.63 3.14 4.97
C GLN A 153 1.05 4.56 5.37
N PHE A 154 0.10 5.32 5.92
CA PHE A 154 0.43 6.55 6.63
C PHE A 154 1.03 6.20 8.00
N CYS A 155 2.23 6.70 8.27
CA CYS A 155 2.96 6.45 9.51
C CYS A 155 3.31 7.78 10.19
N PRO A 156 2.75 8.09 11.37
CA PRO A 156 3.14 9.28 12.13
C PRO A 156 4.64 9.31 12.44
N ARG A 157 5.22 8.13 12.67
CA ARG A 157 6.66 7.86 12.78
C ARG A 157 6.97 6.52 12.15
N VAL A 158 8.20 6.34 11.68
CA VAL A 158 8.70 5.06 11.18
C VAL A 158 9.93 4.65 12.01
N SER A 159 9.86 3.50 12.70
CA SER A 159 11.00 2.98 13.46
C SER A 159 12.16 2.68 12.51
N GLY A 160 13.37 3.12 12.86
CA GLY A 160 14.54 3.03 11.97
C GLY A 160 14.67 4.19 10.97
N PHE A 161 13.73 5.15 10.99
CA PHE A 161 13.76 6.37 10.17
C PHE A 161 13.21 7.57 10.96
N GLU A 162 13.84 7.86 12.10
CA GLU A 162 13.29 8.68 13.18
C GLU A 162 13.11 10.17 12.85
N SER A 163 13.88 10.70 11.91
CA SER A 163 13.78 12.09 11.46
C SER A 163 12.51 12.37 10.64
N LEU A 164 11.83 11.34 10.15
CA LEU A 164 10.59 11.47 9.40
C LEU A 164 9.37 11.46 10.33
N SER A 165 8.51 12.44 10.14
CA SER A 165 7.17 12.47 10.74
C SER A 165 6.10 12.50 9.65
N ASN A 166 4.95 11.90 9.94
CA ASN A 166 3.78 11.89 9.05
C ASN A 166 4.14 11.44 7.62
N GLY A 167 4.82 10.30 7.52
CA GLY A 167 5.35 9.76 6.27
C GLY A 167 4.41 8.78 5.57
N ALA A 168 4.66 8.57 4.28
CA ALA A 168 4.17 7.42 3.54
C ALA A 168 5.22 6.30 3.63
N HIS A 169 4.75 5.10 3.97
CA HIS A 169 5.55 3.89 4.06
C HIS A 169 5.02 2.86 3.09
N PHE A 170 5.72 2.68 1.97
CA PHE A 170 5.30 1.88 0.82
C PHE A 170 6.12 0.59 0.73
N ILE A 171 5.43 -0.53 0.63
CA ILE A 171 6.04 -1.86 0.59
C ILE A 171 5.49 -2.60 -0.62
N CYS A 172 6.35 -3.27 -1.37
CA CYS A 172 5.97 -4.26 -2.38
C CYS A 172 6.59 -5.60 -2.04
N ASN A 173 5.79 -6.68 -2.04
CA ASN A 173 6.28 -8.04 -1.97
C ASN A 173 6.28 -8.70 -3.35
N TYR A 174 7.27 -9.56 -3.60
CA TYR A 174 7.53 -10.18 -4.89
C TYR A 174 7.49 -11.71 -4.81
N GLY A 175 6.88 -12.34 -5.80
CA GLY A 175 6.72 -13.78 -5.89
C GLY A 175 7.21 -14.34 -7.23
N PRO A 176 8.11 -15.34 -7.24
CA PRO A 176 8.98 -15.75 -6.12
C PRO A 176 9.97 -14.63 -5.71
N ALA A 177 10.62 -14.81 -4.55
CA ALA A 177 11.72 -13.95 -4.10
C ALA A 177 12.83 -13.82 -5.15
N GLY A 178 13.40 -12.61 -5.27
CA GLY A 178 14.63 -12.37 -6.02
C GLY A 178 15.85 -12.23 -5.11
N ASN A 179 16.84 -11.47 -5.58
CA ASN A 179 18.05 -11.10 -4.84
C ASN A 179 18.86 -12.28 -4.30
N TYR A 180 18.83 -13.41 -4.99
CA TYR A 180 19.82 -14.46 -4.81
C TYR A 180 21.21 -13.96 -5.25
N PRO A 181 22.32 -14.58 -4.81
CA PRO A 181 23.69 -14.12 -5.12
C PRO A 181 24.10 -14.44 -6.58
N THR A 182 23.32 -13.97 -7.55
CA THR A 182 23.48 -14.14 -9.01
C THR A 182 22.99 -12.88 -9.73
N TRP A 183 23.03 -12.86 -11.07
CA TRP A 183 22.48 -11.78 -11.87
C TRP A 183 20.95 -11.73 -11.75
N PRO A 184 20.32 -10.54 -11.79
CA PRO A 184 18.87 -10.42 -11.70
C PRO A 184 18.14 -10.99 -12.92
N TYR A 185 18.82 -11.12 -14.07
CA TYR A 185 18.29 -11.68 -15.30
C TYR A 185 19.45 -12.20 -16.17
N GLN A 186 19.14 -13.01 -17.18
CA GLN A 186 20.13 -13.46 -18.15
C GLN A 186 20.31 -12.42 -19.25
N LYS A 187 21.55 -11.98 -19.47
CA LYS A 187 21.89 -11.11 -20.61
C LYS A 187 21.70 -11.87 -21.94
N GLY A 188 21.03 -11.24 -22.90
CA GLY A 188 20.89 -11.78 -24.26
C GLY A 188 19.84 -11.04 -25.07
N TYR A 189 19.57 -11.54 -26.29
CA TYR A 189 18.49 -11.01 -27.12
C TYR A 189 17.15 -11.13 -26.40
N THR A 190 16.32 -10.08 -26.47
CA THR A 190 15.05 -10.01 -25.75
C THR A 190 14.18 -11.24 -26.05
N CYS A 191 13.61 -11.83 -25.01
CA CYS A 191 12.77 -13.03 -25.08
C CYS A 191 13.43 -14.31 -25.67
N SER A 192 14.74 -14.34 -25.93
CA SER A 192 15.42 -15.52 -26.53
C SER A 192 15.64 -16.70 -25.57
N ALA A 193 15.19 -16.60 -24.32
CA ALA A 193 15.08 -17.71 -23.37
C ALA A 193 13.84 -17.57 -22.49
N CYS A 194 12.71 -17.17 -23.09
CA CYS A 194 11.44 -17.34 -22.39
C CYS A 194 11.16 -18.83 -22.11
N PRO A 195 10.44 -19.16 -21.02
CA PRO A 195 9.95 -20.50 -20.79
C PRO A 195 9.17 -21.07 -21.99
N PRO A 196 9.08 -22.41 -22.14
CA PRO A 196 8.24 -23.00 -23.18
C PRO A 196 6.80 -22.46 -23.13
N ASP A 197 6.21 -22.25 -24.31
CA ASP A 197 4.85 -21.71 -24.51
C ASP A 197 4.64 -20.22 -24.15
N ASP A 198 5.65 -19.54 -23.61
CA ASP A 198 5.58 -18.09 -23.42
C ASP A 198 5.72 -17.35 -24.75
N LYS A 199 4.98 -16.25 -24.88
CA LYS A 199 5.13 -15.30 -26.00
C LYS A 199 5.97 -14.11 -25.55
N CYS A 200 6.50 -13.36 -26.52
CA CYS A 200 7.15 -12.09 -26.24
C CYS A 200 6.15 -10.94 -26.44
N LEU A 201 5.99 -10.10 -25.42
CA LEU A 201 5.23 -8.86 -25.51
C LEU A 201 6.06 -7.75 -24.85
N GLN A 202 6.40 -6.71 -25.61
CA GLN A 202 7.15 -5.55 -25.10
C GLN A 202 8.42 -5.97 -24.34
N ASN A 203 9.24 -6.84 -24.93
CA ASN A 203 10.47 -7.40 -24.36
C ASN A 203 10.28 -8.28 -23.10
N LEU A 204 9.05 -8.71 -22.80
CA LEU A 204 8.73 -9.54 -21.63
C LEU A 204 8.12 -10.87 -22.06
N CYS A 205 8.51 -11.94 -21.36
CA CYS A 205 7.93 -13.28 -21.51
C CYS A 205 6.54 -13.29 -20.87
N VAL A 206 5.48 -13.43 -21.67
CA VAL A 206 4.08 -13.48 -21.23
C VAL A 206 3.52 -14.89 -21.34
N ASN A 207 2.72 -15.28 -20.35
CA ASN A 207 2.07 -16.57 -20.27
C ASN A 207 0.64 -16.42 -19.71
N PRO A 208 -0.41 -16.74 -20.47
CA PRO A 208 -1.79 -16.55 -20.00
C PRO A 208 -2.15 -17.28 -18.70
N LYS A 209 -1.53 -18.44 -18.42
CA LYS A 209 -1.79 -19.20 -17.19
C LYS A 209 -1.16 -18.52 -15.98
N ARG A 210 0.10 -18.09 -16.12
CA ARG A 210 0.86 -17.42 -15.06
C ARG A 210 0.36 -15.99 -14.80
N ASP A 211 0.07 -15.26 -15.87
CA ASP A 211 -0.25 -13.83 -15.85
C ASP A 211 -1.73 -13.58 -15.50
N LYS A 212 -2.53 -14.63 -15.35
CA LYS A 212 -3.88 -14.52 -14.83
C LYS A 212 -3.85 -13.84 -13.45
N VAL A 213 -4.59 -12.73 -13.33
CA VAL A 213 -4.81 -12.05 -12.04
C VAL A 213 -5.95 -12.77 -11.33
N THR A 214 -5.63 -13.59 -10.34
CA THR A 214 -6.64 -14.19 -9.45
C THR A 214 -7.14 -13.12 -8.49
N ARG A 215 -8.41 -12.72 -8.63
CA ARG A 215 -9.11 -11.93 -7.61
C ARG A 215 -9.36 -12.83 -6.38
N TYR A 216 -8.44 -12.82 -5.40
CA TYR A 216 -8.62 -13.50 -4.12
C TYR A 216 -9.61 -12.73 -3.22
N TYR A 217 -10.89 -12.70 -3.60
CA TYR A 217 -11.97 -12.14 -2.77
C TYR A 217 -12.57 -13.13 -1.77
N SER A 218 -12.14 -14.39 -1.79
CA SER A 218 -12.61 -15.37 -0.83
C SER A 218 -11.51 -16.37 -0.59
N LEU A 219 -11.12 -16.50 0.69
CA LEU A 219 -10.41 -17.60 1.35
C LEU A 219 -9.64 -16.99 2.54
N VAL A 220 -10.31 -17.02 3.69
CA VAL A 220 -9.78 -17.06 5.05
C VAL A 220 -8.68 -16.03 5.37
N ASP A 221 -9.08 -14.96 6.05
CA ASP A 221 -8.13 -14.15 6.83
C ASP A 221 -7.22 -15.10 7.62
N PRO A 222 -5.89 -15.10 7.40
CA PRO A 222 -5.02 -15.84 8.29
C PRO A 222 -5.25 -15.27 9.69
N ALA A 223 -5.61 -16.16 10.62
CA ALA A 223 -5.96 -15.80 11.99
C ALA A 223 -4.75 -15.15 12.69
N TRP A 224 -4.62 -13.84 12.52
CA TRP A 224 -3.64 -13.01 13.19
C TRP A 224 -4.36 -12.16 14.24
N PRO A 225 -3.68 -11.84 15.35
CA PRO A 225 -4.33 -11.23 16.51
C PRO A 225 -4.95 -9.90 16.10
N ILE A 226 -6.27 -9.83 16.27
CA ILE A 226 -7.05 -8.61 16.15
C ILE A 226 -6.51 -7.65 17.21
N PHE A 227 -5.56 -6.80 16.84
CA PHE A 227 -5.24 -5.64 17.64
C PHE A 227 -6.49 -4.76 17.67
N LEU A 228 -7.08 -4.72 18.86
CA LEU A 228 -8.30 -4.04 19.29
C LEU A 228 -8.83 -3.01 18.30
N ARG A 229 -9.94 -3.36 17.65
CA ARG A 229 -10.90 -2.40 17.10
C ARG A 229 -11.11 -1.32 18.16
N ASN A 230 -10.73 -0.09 17.82
CA ASN A 230 -10.64 1.03 18.75
C ASN A 230 -11.96 1.22 19.51
N ARG A 231 -12.02 0.81 20.79
CA ARG A 231 -13.26 0.75 21.59
C ARG A 231 -13.90 2.15 21.76
N TYR A 232 -13.12 3.20 21.54
CA TYR A 232 -13.51 4.60 21.66
C TYR A 232 -14.46 5.08 20.56
N THR A 233 -14.36 4.57 19.31
CA THR A 233 -15.26 5.03 18.23
C THR A 233 -16.69 4.51 18.41
N SER A 234 -16.87 3.30 18.92
CA SER A 234 -18.20 2.77 19.25
C SER A 234 -18.81 3.44 20.48
N LEU A 235 -18.01 3.75 21.50
CA LEU A 235 -18.47 4.49 22.68
C LEU A 235 -18.87 5.94 22.33
N PHE A 236 -18.14 6.59 21.44
CA PHE A 236 -18.45 7.96 21.00
C PHE A 236 -19.80 8.04 20.27
N LEU A 237 -20.10 7.08 19.39
CA LEU A 237 -21.39 7.03 18.69
C LEU A 237 -22.55 6.75 19.65
N ILE A 238 -22.38 5.83 20.60
CA ILE A 238 -23.43 5.48 21.58
C ILE A 238 -23.70 6.67 22.53
N ALA A 239 -22.63 7.30 23.05
CA ALA A 239 -22.78 8.42 23.97
C ALA A 239 -23.48 9.63 23.32
N ASN A 240 -23.12 9.96 22.08
CA ASN A 240 -23.74 11.08 21.37
C ASN A 240 -25.22 10.82 21.03
N SER A 241 -25.58 9.58 20.68
CA SER A 241 -26.99 9.22 20.48
C SER A 241 -27.82 9.36 21.75
N ILE A 242 -27.28 8.98 22.91
CA ILE A 242 -27.98 9.11 24.21
C ILE A 242 -28.14 10.59 24.61
N ILE A 243 -27.12 11.42 24.41
CA ILE A 243 -27.17 12.86 24.73
C ILE A 243 -28.24 13.57 23.88
N LEU A 244 -28.34 13.24 22.59
CA LEU A 244 -29.37 13.79 21.70
C LEU A 244 -30.79 13.37 22.11
N ILE A 245 -30.97 12.12 22.53
CA ILE A 245 -32.29 11.64 22.99
C ILE A 245 -32.68 12.35 24.29
N MET A 246 -31.74 12.50 25.23
CA MET A 246 -32.00 13.17 26.51
C MET A 246 -32.32 14.65 26.32
N SER A 247 -31.65 15.37 25.40
CA SER A 247 -31.96 16.77 25.14
C SER A 247 -33.37 16.94 24.56
N VAL A 248 -33.81 16.07 23.66
CA VAL A 248 -35.18 16.09 23.11
C VAL A 248 -36.21 15.82 24.21
N ILE A 249 -35.99 14.83 25.07
CA ILE A 249 -36.89 14.52 26.20
C ILE A 249 -37.01 15.71 27.15
N ILE A 250 -35.89 16.35 27.49
CA ILE A 250 -35.86 17.53 28.37
C ILE A 250 -36.64 18.69 27.74
N THR A 251 -36.45 18.97 26.45
CA THR A 251 -37.19 20.02 25.74
C THR A 251 -38.69 19.75 25.72
N ILE A 252 -39.11 18.51 25.45
CA ILE A 252 -40.53 18.12 25.48
C ILE A 252 -41.10 18.30 26.90
N TRP A 253 -40.36 17.89 27.93
CA TRP A 253 -40.80 18.01 29.32
C TRP A 253 -40.93 19.48 29.75
N ILE A 254 -39.96 20.33 29.41
CA ILE A 254 -39.99 21.77 29.69
C ILE A 254 -41.20 22.41 29.00
N LYS A 255 -41.44 22.12 27.72
CA LYS A 255 -42.58 22.66 26.96
C LYS A 255 -43.92 22.22 27.52
N LYS A 256 -44.01 20.99 28.04
CA LYS A 256 -45.23 20.48 28.71
C LYS A 256 -45.46 21.14 30.06
N LYS A 257 -44.39 21.40 30.83
CA LYS A 257 -44.47 21.98 32.18
C LYS A 257 -44.66 23.50 32.17
N TYR A 258 -44.15 24.17 31.15
CA TYR A 258 -44.20 25.63 30.99
C TYR A 258 -44.68 26.00 29.57
N PRO A 259 -45.99 25.88 29.28
CA PRO A 259 -46.55 26.05 27.94
C PRO A 259 -46.41 27.46 27.36
N ASN A 260 -46.20 28.48 28.22
CA ASN A 260 -45.98 29.87 27.81
C ASN A 260 -44.49 30.25 27.71
N LEU A 261 -43.58 29.31 27.98
CA LEU A 261 -42.15 29.53 27.86
C LEU A 261 -41.77 29.44 26.39
N SER A 262 -41.59 30.59 25.73
CA SER A 262 -40.91 30.62 24.43
C SER A 262 -39.43 30.33 24.68
N LEU A 263 -38.99 29.12 24.36
CA LEU A 263 -37.57 28.87 24.14
C LEU A 263 -37.18 29.76 22.96
N LEU A 264 -36.46 30.86 23.22
CA LEU A 264 -35.89 31.69 22.16
C LEU A 264 -34.90 30.80 21.39
N ASP A 265 -35.21 30.56 20.11
CA ASP A 265 -34.35 29.82 19.17
C ASP A 265 -33.00 30.55 18.94
#